data_AF-A0A497TVV6-F1
#
_entry.id   AF-A0A497TVV6-F1
#
_cell.length_a   1.000
_cell.length_b   1.000
_cell.length_c   1.000
_cell.angle_alpha   90.00
_cell.angle_beta   90.00
_cell.angle_gamma   90.00
#
_symmetry.space_group_name_H-M   'P 1'
#
loop_
_entity.id
_entity.type
_entity.pdbx_description
1 polymer ?
#
loop_
_entity_poly.entity_id
_entity_poly.type
_entity_poly.pdbx_seq_one_letter_code
_entity_poly.pdbx_strand_id
1 'polypeptide(L)'
;MSKVEFKVIDNDYQIVKSTDEKYILLSLFIGKFRESDNIQEIIDMLEDVKNENKTWKEVIEPYGMFLPIGYDSGHFKCDKEIAYFISDQQEYQNMEMPLQELIDLMKDWKTF
;
A
#
# COMPACT_ATOMS: atom_id res chain seq x y z
N MET A 1 9.91 -24.74 1.63
CA MET A 1 9.57 -23.46 0.99
C MET A 1 8.57 -23.76 -0.12
N SER A 2 7.35 -23.27 0.04
CA SER A 2 6.24 -23.56 -0.88
C SER A 2 6.30 -22.61 -2.07
N LYS A 3 6.13 -23.18 -3.27
CA LYS A 3 6.24 -22.49 -4.55
C LYS A 3 4.98 -21.64 -4.76
N VAL A 4 5.12 -20.32 -4.81
CA VAL A 4 4.03 -19.39 -5.12
C VAL A 4 3.91 -19.27 -6.64
N GLU A 5 2.76 -19.61 -7.20
CA GLU A 5 2.46 -19.48 -8.64
C GLU A 5 1.44 -18.36 -8.85
N PHE A 6 1.82 -17.37 -9.65
CA PHE A 6 0.99 -16.21 -10.01
C PHE A 6 0.31 -16.46 -11.35
N LYS A 7 -1.00 -16.23 -11.41
CA LYS A 7 -1.80 -16.34 -12.64
C LYS A 7 -2.04 -14.95 -13.22
N VAL A 8 -1.68 -14.76 -14.47
CA VAL A 8 -1.89 -13.52 -15.22
C VAL A 8 -3.38 -13.36 -15.51
N ILE A 9 -3.96 -12.22 -15.12
CA ILE A 9 -5.28 -11.76 -15.59
C ILE A 9 -4.99 -10.58 -16.52
N ASP A 10 -5.32 -10.76 -17.81
CA ASP A 10 -5.09 -9.80 -18.88
C ASP A 10 -5.79 -8.47 -18.60
N ASN A 11 -4.98 -7.43 -18.37
CA ASN A 11 -5.09 -6.07 -18.95
C ASN A 11 -4.06 -5.16 -18.26
N ASP A 12 -2.94 -4.90 -18.93
CA ASP A 12 -1.99 -3.78 -18.70
C ASP A 12 -1.33 -3.61 -17.32
N TYR A 13 -0.88 -4.71 -16.70
CA TYR A 13 0.05 -4.64 -15.57
C TYR A 13 1.33 -5.39 -15.89
N GLN A 14 2.38 -4.66 -16.27
CA GLN A 14 3.73 -5.18 -16.16
C GLN A 14 4.06 -5.30 -14.66
N ILE A 15 3.70 -6.43 -14.08
CA ILE A 15 4.13 -6.83 -12.76
C ILE A 15 5.65 -7.04 -12.87
N VAL A 16 6.42 -6.07 -12.38
CA VAL A 16 7.85 -6.26 -12.14
C VAL A 16 7.96 -7.42 -11.17
N LYS A 17 8.47 -8.57 -11.65
CA LYS A 17 8.75 -9.77 -10.87
C LYS A 17 9.85 -9.47 -9.85
N SER A 18 9.50 -8.76 -8.80
CA SER A 18 10.32 -8.71 -7.60
C SER A 18 9.89 -9.84 -6.67
N THR A 19 10.83 -10.67 -6.27
CA THR A 19 10.61 -11.72 -5.25
C THR A 19 10.78 -11.19 -3.83
N ASP A 20 11.15 -9.91 -3.71
CA ASP A 20 11.25 -9.24 -2.43
C ASP A 20 9.83 -8.79 -2.02
N GLU A 21 9.39 -9.29 -0.88
CA GLU A 21 8.05 -9.13 -0.31
C GLU A 21 7.62 -7.65 -0.30
N LYS A 22 8.57 -6.73 -0.10
CA LYS A 22 8.34 -5.28 -0.06
C LYS A 22 7.80 -4.71 -1.37
N TYR A 23 8.30 -5.20 -2.50
CA TYR A 23 7.87 -4.75 -3.82
C TYR A 23 6.54 -5.39 -4.23
N ILE A 24 6.22 -6.57 -3.70
CA ILE A 24 4.92 -7.22 -3.89
C ILE A 24 3.83 -6.41 -3.18
N LEU A 25 4.03 -5.98 -1.93
CA LEU A 25 3.06 -5.14 -1.22
C LEU A 25 2.80 -3.79 -1.87
N LEU A 26 3.88 -3.08 -2.24
CA LEU A 26 3.71 -1.83 -2.94
C LEU A 26 3.03 -2.03 -4.30
N SER A 27 3.25 -3.14 -5.02
CA SER A 27 2.54 -3.41 -6.28
C SER A 27 1.02 -3.58 -6.07
N LEU A 28 0.61 -4.12 -4.92
CA LEU A 28 -0.79 -4.26 -4.54
C LEU A 28 -1.40 -2.92 -4.08
N PHE A 29 -0.59 -2.05 -3.47
CA PHE A 29 -1.00 -0.74 -2.97
C PHE A 29 -1.04 0.33 -4.06
N ILE A 30 0.04 0.45 -4.83
CA ILE A 30 0.29 1.47 -5.85
C ILE A 30 -0.32 1.07 -7.20
N GLY A 31 -0.70 -0.19 -7.42
CA GLY A 31 -1.36 -0.61 -8.66
C GLY A 31 -2.56 0.29 -9.05
N LYS A 32 -3.29 0.80 -8.06
CA LYS A 32 -4.39 1.78 -8.25
C LYS A 32 -3.93 3.25 -8.27
N PHE A 33 -2.77 3.58 -7.72
CA PHE A 33 -2.27 4.95 -7.45
C PHE A 33 -0.90 5.22 -8.09
N ARG A 34 -0.60 4.60 -9.23
CA ARG A 34 0.73 4.54 -9.86
C ARG A 34 1.27 5.85 -10.45
N GLU A 35 0.48 6.91 -10.46
CA GLU A 35 0.94 8.21 -10.96
C GLU A 35 1.71 8.95 -9.85
N SER A 36 2.74 9.71 -10.23
CA SER A 36 3.62 10.41 -9.28
C SER A 36 2.87 11.31 -8.30
N ASP A 37 1.78 11.93 -8.76
CA ASP A 37 0.96 12.84 -7.96
C ASP A 37 0.16 12.05 -6.91
N ASN A 38 -0.39 10.89 -7.30
CA ASN A 38 -1.07 9.98 -6.39
C ASN A 38 -0.11 9.39 -5.33
N ILE A 39 1.13 9.07 -5.74
CA ILE A 39 2.17 8.62 -4.80
C ILE A 39 2.51 9.74 -3.80
N GLN A 40 2.61 10.99 -4.25
CA GLN A 40 2.89 12.12 -3.35
C GLN A 40 1.73 12.37 -2.38
N GLU A 41 0.48 12.35 -2.85
CA GLU A 41 -0.69 12.48 -1.98
C GLU A 41 -0.69 11.40 -0.89
N ILE A 42 -0.36 10.15 -1.25
CA ILE A 42 -0.22 9.07 -0.26
C ILE A 42 0.90 9.38 0.73
N ILE A 43 2.08 9.80 0.27
CA ILE A 43 3.20 10.16 1.16
C ILE A 43 2.76 11.27 2.13
N ASP A 44 2.10 12.31 1.65
CA ASP A 44 1.64 13.44 2.46
C ASP A 44 0.65 12.99 3.55
N MET A 45 -0.30 12.11 3.19
CA MET A 45 -1.22 11.52 4.17
C MET A 45 -0.49 10.70 5.23
N LEU A 46 0.48 9.86 4.83
CA LEU A 46 1.25 9.03 5.75
C LEU A 46 2.11 9.89 6.68
N GLU A 47 2.74 10.97 6.17
CA GLU A 47 3.52 11.90 6.97
C GLU A 47 2.67 12.70 7.95
N ASP A 48 1.45 13.10 7.57
CA ASP A 48 0.49 13.75 8.47
C ASP A 48 0.13 12.84 9.66
N VAL A 49 -0.06 11.55 9.41
CA VAL A 49 -0.33 10.57 10.48
C VAL A 49 0.90 10.31 11.34
N LYS A 50 2.06 10.14 10.72
CA LYS A 50 3.32 9.90 11.41
C LYS A 50 3.68 11.03 12.38
N ASN A 51 3.48 12.28 11.94
CA ASN A 51 3.81 13.48 12.71
C ASN A 51 2.70 13.86 13.71
N GLU A 52 1.65 13.03 13.85
CA GLU A 52 0.50 13.27 14.71
C GLU A 52 -0.24 14.58 14.37
N ASN A 53 -0.13 15.07 13.13
CA ASN A 53 -0.88 16.24 12.64
C ASN A 53 -2.36 15.90 12.45
N LYS A 54 -2.63 14.68 11.98
CA LYS A 54 -3.97 14.11 11.76
C LYS A 54 -3.96 12.62 12.10
N THR A 55 -5.11 12.07 12.41
CA THR A 55 -5.34 10.62 12.49
C THR A 55 -5.53 10.03 11.09
N TRP A 56 -5.30 8.72 10.94
CA TRP A 56 -5.57 8.03 9.67
C TRP A 56 -7.02 8.25 9.19
N LYS A 57 -7.97 8.26 10.12
CA LYS A 57 -9.38 8.51 9.81
C LYS A 57 -9.60 9.89 9.17
N GLU A 58 -8.93 10.92 9.67
CA GLU A 58 -9.06 12.29 9.16
C GLU A 58 -8.42 12.47 7.79
N VAL A 59 -7.29 11.79 7.51
CA VAL A 59 -6.65 11.88 6.19
C VAL A 59 -7.43 11.13 5.11
N ILE A 60 -8.09 10.02 5.43
CA ILE A 60 -8.85 9.25 4.43
C ILE A 60 -10.29 9.71 4.23
N GLU A 61 -10.88 10.46 5.16
CA GLU A 61 -12.28 10.89 5.09
C GLU A 61 -12.66 11.52 3.73
N PRO A 62 -11.81 12.35 3.09
CA PRO A 62 -12.08 12.88 1.75
C PRO A 62 -12.17 11.80 0.65
N TYR A 63 -11.52 10.66 0.86
CA TYR A 63 -11.40 9.53 -0.08
C TYR A 63 -12.36 8.37 0.26
N GLY A 64 -13.07 8.43 1.39
CA GLY A 64 -14.04 7.44 1.83
C GLY A 64 -13.73 6.86 3.22
N MET A 65 -14.25 5.66 3.50
CA MET A 65 -14.11 5.03 4.81
C MET A 65 -12.85 4.16 4.94
N PHE A 66 -12.29 3.69 3.82
CA PHE A 66 -11.11 2.83 3.77
C PHE A 66 -10.33 3.07 2.48
N LEU A 67 -9.01 2.88 2.50
CA LEU A 67 -8.18 2.91 1.30
C LEU A 67 -8.01 1.46 0.79
N PRO A 68 -8.63 1.08 -0.34
CA PRO A 68 -8.58 -0.29 -0.81
C PRO A 68 -7.20 -0.66 -1.38
N ILE A 69 -6.81 -1.91 -1.15
CA ILE A 69 -5.55 -2.49 -1.67
C ILE A 69 -5.86 -3.70 -2.55
N GLY A 70 -4.99 -3.98 -3.52
CA GLY A 70 -5.05 -5.20 -4.33
C GLY A 70 -6.39 -5.40 -5.05
N TYR A 71 -6.91 -4.37 -5.74
CA TYR A 71 -8.22 -4.43 -6.42
C TYR A 71 -9.41 -4.75 -5.50
N ASP A 72 -9.49 -4.07 -4.36
CA ASP A 72 -10.56 -4.27 -3.37
C ASP A 72 -10.55 -5.67 -2.72
N SER A 73 -9.36 -6.29 -2.67
CA SER A 73 -9.14 -7.57 -1.97
C SER A 73 -8.70 -7.38 -0.51
N GLY A 74 -8.66 -6.13 -0.06
CA GLY A 74 -8.26 -5.74 1.28
C GLY A 74 -8.30 -4.22 1.46
N HIS A 75 -7.89 -3.78 2.64
CA HIS A 75 -7.84 -2.38 2.99
C HIS A 75 -6.56 -2.02 3.76
N PHE A 76 -6.15 -0.78 3.60
CA PHE A 76 -5.02 -0.18 4.28
C PHE A 76 -5.48 0.73 5.40
N LYS A 77 -4.73 0.69 6.50
CA LYS A 77 -4.79 1.69 7.56
C LYS A 77 -3.42 1.89 8.20
N CYS A 78 -3.22 2.99 8.90
CA CYS A 78 -2.02 3.17 9.71
C CYS A 78 -2.31 3.91 11.03
N ASP A 79 -1.36 3.82 11.94
CA ASP A 79 -1.18 4.76 13.05
C ASP A 79 0.21 5.39 12.92
N LYS A 80 0.65 6.17 13.91
CA LYS A 80 1.91 6.91 13.83
C LYS A 80 3.16 6.03 13.71
N GLU A 81 3.08 4.76 14.11
CA GLU A 81 4.21 3.83 14.16
C GLU A 81 4.10 2.73 13.10
N ILE A 82 2.89 2.23 12.84
CA ILE A 82 2.65 1.01 12.07
C ILE A 82 1.68 1.26 10.90
N ALA A 83 2.03 0.69 9.75
CA ALA A 83 1.20 0.53 8.57
C ALA A 83 0.62 -0.90 8.53
N TYR A 84 -0.69 -1.02 8.32
CA TYR A 84 -1.43 -2.28 8.32
C TYR A 84 -2.05 -2.53 6.94
N PHE A 85 -1.73 -3.67 6.35
CA PHE A 85 -2.30 -4.20 5.12
C PHE A 85 -3.21 -5.38 5.49
N ILE A 86 -4.52 -5.15 5.47
CA ILE A 86 -5.51 -6.11 5.93
C ILE A 86 -6.17 -6.75 4.72
N SER A 87 -6.13 -8.08 4.64
CA SER A 87 -6.84 -8.83 3.62
C SER A 87 -8.31 -9.00 4.01
N ASP A 88 -9.21 -8.84 3.03
CA ASP A 88 -10.62 -9.18 3.20
C ASP A 88 -10.90 -10.66 2.88
N GLN A 89 -9.90 -11.39 2.35
CA GLN A 89 -9.99 -12.83 2.07
C GLN A 89 -9.26 -13.66 3.14
N GLN A 90 -9.91 -14.70 3.63
CA GLN A 90 -9.39 -15.59 4.68
C GLN A 90 -8.10 -16.33 4.28
N GLU A 91 -7.85 -16.46 2.98
CA GLU A 91 -6.70 -17.18 2.42
C GLU A 91 -5.42 -16.34 2.34
N TYR A 92 -5.51 -15.01 2.41
CA TYR A 92 -4.33 -14.15 2.43
C TYR A 92 -4.00 -13.67 3.84
N GLN A 93 -2.71 -13.45 4.07
CA GLN A 93 -2.20 -12.98 5.35
C GLN A 93 -2.28 -11.46 5.44
N ASN A 94 -2.65 -10.97 6.62
CA ASN A 94 -2.43 -9.57 6.96
C ASN A 94 -0.93 -9.32 7.09
N MET A 95 -0.51 -8.12 6.76
CA MET A 95 0.85 -7.67 6.95
C MET A 95 0.89 -6.35 7.70
N GLU A 96 1.91 -6.20 8.53
CA GLU A 96 2.22 -4.98 9.25
C GLU A 96 3.68 -4.60 8.98
N MET A 97 3.96 -3.32 8.92
CA MET A 97 5.33 -2.81 8.82
C MET A 97 5.45 -1.43 9.46
N PRO A 98 6.66 -0.98 9.83
CA PRO A 98 6.86 0.38 10.32
C PRO A 98 6.36 1.41 9.30
N LEU A 99 5.60 2.41 9.74
CA LEU A 99 5.07 3.47 8.88
C LEU A 99 6.21 4.24 8.20
N GLN A 100 7.33 4.45 8.90
CA GLN A 100 8.52 5.07 8.30
C GLN A 100 9.04 4.27 7.11
N GLU A 101 9.12 2.95 7.24
CA GLU A 101 9.63 2.10 6.19
C GLU A 101 8.72 2.15 4.95
N LEU A 102 7.41 2.19 5.14
CA LEU A 102 6.47 2.39 4.04
C LEU A 102 6.68 3.75 3.36
N ILE A 103 6.82 4.84 4.13
CA ILE A 103 7.07 6.18 3.57
C ILE A 103 8.35 6.20 2.74
N ASP A 104 9.43 5.60 3.23
CA ASP A 104 10.71 5.54 2.53
C ASP A 104 10.57 4.76 1.21
N LEU A 105 9.86 3.62 1.21
CA LEU A 105 9.58 2.86 -0.01
C LEU A 105 8.77 3.66 -1.04
N MET A 106 7.73 4.39 -0.59
CA MET A 106 6.92 5.23 -1.48
C MET A 106 7.76 6.36 -2.10
N LYS A 107 8.68 6.95 -1.33
CA LYS A 107 9.60 8.00 -1.81
C LYS A 107 10.57 7.46 -2.85
N ASP A 108 11.15 6.29 -2.62
CA ASP A 108 12.04 5.64 -3.58
C ASP A 108 11.30 5.37 -4.89
N TRP A 109 10.05 4.87 -4.82
CA TRP A 109 9.25 4.58 -6.01
C TRP A 109 8.78 5.81 -6.77
N LYS A 110 8.54 6.94 -6.10
CA LYS A 110 8.21 8.20 -6.79
C LYS A 110 9.30 8.62 -7.80
N THR A 111 10.54 8.18 -7.58
CA THR A 111 11.70 8.53 -8.42
C THR A 111 11.93 7.57 -9.59
N PHE A 112 11.19 6.47 -9.65
CA PHE A 112 11.30 5.43 -10.69
C PHE A 112 10.40 5.74 -11.89
#